data_AF-A0A662QBB0-F1
#
_entry.id   AF-A0A662QBB0-F1
#
_cell.length_a   1.000
_cell.length_b   1.000
_cell.length_c   1.000
_cell.angle_alpha   90.00
_cell.angle_beta   90.00
_cell.angle_gamma   90.00
#
_symmetry.space_group_name_H-M   'P 1'
#
loop_
_entity.id
_entity.type
_entity.pdbx_description
1 polymer ?
#
loop_
_entity_poly.entity_id
_entity_poly.type
_entity_poly.pdbx_seq_one_letter_code
_entity_poly.pdbx_strand_id
1 'polypeptide(L)'
;IWIKNVGYSPIPLTLLSRSDLILIGGSSHYLLQGDSWNYTLLNDVDSDDKWDPGETLELDARVGSSLGQGDYELIFTLYNGAECRLQFSL
;
A
#
# COMPACT_ATOMS: atom_id res chain seq x y z
N ILE A 1 1.08 -7.26 0.66
CA ILE A 1 1.21 -6.93 -0.78
C ILE A 1 2.53 -6.23 -0.99
N TRP A 2 3.23 -6.51 -2.09
CA TRP A 2 4.51 -5.86 -2.36
C TRP A 2 4.35 -4.81 -3.45
N ILE A 3 4.85 -3.60 -3.19
CA ILE A 3 4.76 -2.46 -4.09
C ILE A 3 6.17 -1.95 -4.33
N LYS A 4 6.55 -1.83 -5.61
CA LYS A 4 7.87 -1.35 -6.02
C LYS A 4 7.79 0.10 -6.50
N ASN A 5 8.74 0.95 -6.08
CA ASN A 5 8.86 2.29 -6.65
C ASN A 5 9.49 2.14 -8.05
N VAL A 6 8.66 2.31 -9.07
CA VAL A 6 9.07 2.28 -10.49
C VAL A 6 9.24 3.68 -11.08
N GLY A 7 9.11 4.72 -10.24
CA GLY A 7 9.33 6.11 -10.63
C GLY A 7 10.81 6.49 -10.67
N TYR A 8 11.08 7.78 -10.86
CA TYR A 8 12.44 8.33 -10.95
C TYR A 8 12.85 9.15 -9.73
N SER A 9 12.02 9.20 -8.68
CA SER A 9 12.28 10.03 -7.50
C SER A 9 12.04 9.27 -6.20
N PRO A 10 12.89 9.49 -5.17
CA PRO A 10 12.64 8.99 -3.83
C PRO A 10 11.35 9.54 -3.25
N ILE A 11 10.67 8.72 -2.46
CA ILE A 11 9.52 9.13 -1.66
C ILE A 11 9.92 9.08 -0.17
N PRO A 12 9.99 10.21 0.53
CA PRO A 12 10.21 10.20 1.98
C PRO A 12 9.15 9.35 2.70
N LEU A 13 9.58 8.43 3.56
CA LEU A 13 8.68 7.49 4.25
C LEU A 13 7.61 8.21 5.10
N THR A 14 7.92 9.40 5.60
CA THR A 14 6.97 10.27 6.32
C THR A 14 5.74 10.65 5.49
N LEU A 15 5.85 10.68 4.16
CA LEU A 15 4.72 10.99 3.27
C LEU A 15 3.80 9.79 3.02
N LEU A 16 4.23 8.56 3.34
CA LEU A 16 3.38 7.36 3.19
C LEU A 16 2.18 7.37 4.15
N SER A 17 2.27 8.14 5.25
CA SER A 17 1.14 8.39 6.16
C SER A 17 -0.02 9.15 5.50
N ARG A 18 0.22 9.79 4.34
CA ARG A 18 -0.77 10.53 3.55
C ARG A 18 -1.31 9.73 2.37
N SER A 19 -1.01 8.44 2.32
CA SER A 19 -1.50 7.54 1.28
C SER A 19 -2.85 6.94 1.66
N ASP A 20 -3.67 6.67 0.65
CA ASP A 20 -4.94 5.99 0.79
C ASP A 20 -4.80 4.51 0.46
N LEU A 21 -5.47 3.65 1.23
CA LEU A 21 -5.63 2.24 0.92
C LEU A 21 -7.11 1.87 0.96
N ILE A 22 -7.64 1.45 -0.18
CA ILE A 22 -9.07 1.15 -0.35
C ILE A 22 -9.22 -0.28 -0.85
N LEU A 23 -10.03 -1.07 -0.16
CA LEU A 23 -10.47 -2.39 -0.62
C LEU A 23 -11.90 -2.31 -1.14
N ILE A 24 -12.13 -2.80 -2.35
CA ILE A 24 -13.43 -2.89 -2.99
C ILE A 24 -13.75 -4.36 -3.25
N GLY A 25 -14.86 -4.87 -2.75
CA GLY A 25 -15.36 -6.23 -3.05
C GLY A 25 -16.26 -6.74 -1.93
N GLY A 26 -17.49 -7.16 -2.25
CA GLY A 26 -18.55 -7.45 -1.26
C GLY A 26 -19.05 -6.22 -0.49
N SER A 27 -18.13 -5.50 0.17
CA SER A 27 -18.29 -4.18 0.78
C SER A 27 -17.03 -3.34 0.52
N SER A 28 -17.12 -2.01 0.61
CA SER A 28 -15.97 -1.13 0.45
C SER A 28 -15.37 -0.77 1.81
N HIS A 29 -14.05 -0.88 1.93
CA HIS A 29 -13.31 -0.56 3.15
C HIS A 29 -12.25 0.50 2.86
N TYR A 30 -12.33 1.62 3.59
CA TYR A 30 -11.26 2.61 3.62
C TYR A 30 -10.35 2.30 4.82
N LEU A 31 -9.09 1.97 4.55
CA LEU A 31 -8.14 1.47 5.54
C LEU A 31 -7.22 2.61 5.98
N LEU A 32 -7.20 2.89 7.28
CA LEU A 32 -6.38 3.95 7.87
C LEU A 32 -4.95 3.46 8.14
N GLN A 33 -3.96 4.27 7.79
CA GLN A 33 -2.55 3.99 8.07
C GLN A 33 -2.31 4.00 9.59
N GLY A 34 -1.55 3.02 10.09
CA GLY A 34 -1.29 2.83 11.52
C GLY A 34 -2.36 2.01 12.26
N ASP A 35 -3.60 2.04 11.79
CA ASP A 35 -4.71 1.27 12.40
C ASP A 35 -5.02 -0.01 11.61
N SER A 36 -5.38 0.15 10.33
CA SER A 36 -5.88 -0.92 9.47
C SER A 36 -4.85 -1.39 8.46
N TRP A 37 -3.78 -0.63 8.25
CA TRP A 37 -2.62 -1.08 7.49
C TRP A 37 -1.32 -0.44 7.97
N ASN A 38 -0.21 -1.13 7.72
CA ASN A 38 1.14 -0.62 7.95
C ASN A 38 2.08 -1.12 6.83
N TYR A 39 3.33 -0.66 6.84
CA TYR A 39 4.32 -1.06 5.86
C TYR A 39 5.69 -1.34 6.46
N THR A 40 6.50 -2.10 5.72
CA THR A 40 7.94 -2.29 5.93
C THR A 40 8.67 -2.00 4.63
N LEU A 41 9.75 -1.22 4.67
CA LEU A 41 10.66 -1.07 3.53
C LEU A 41 11.63 -2.26 3.52
N LEU A 42 11.56 -3.11 2.49
CA LEU A 42 12.22 -4.42 2.49
C LEU A 42 13.72 -4.36 2.13
N ASN A 43 14.13 -3.38 1.33
CA ASN A 43 15.46 -3.36 0.73
C ASN A 43 16.08 -1.95 0.73
N ASP A 44 15.91 -1.23 1.84
CA ASP A 44 16.55 0.06 2.13
C ASP A 44 18.08 -0.09 2.09
N VAL A 45 18.71 0.35 1.01
CA VAL A 45 20.15 0.10 0.77
C VAL A 45 21.03 1.07 1.56
N ASP A 46 20.57 2.28 1.83
CA ASP A 46 21.36 3.36 2.41
C ASP A 46 20.79 3.93 3.73
N SER A 47 19.65 3.40 4.19
CA SER A 47 19.01 3.73 5.49
C SER A 47 18.69 5.21 5.64
N ASP A 48 18.20 5.82 4.56
CA ASP A 48 18.00 7.26 4.45
C ASP A 48 16.56 7.73 4.73
N ASP A 49 15.70 6.82 5.19
CA ASP A 49 14.26 7.01 5.43
C ASP A 49 13.48 7.45 4.18
N LYS A 50 13.93 7.02 2.99
CA LYS A 50 13.20 7.19 1.74
C LYS A 50 12.96 5.85 1.07
N TRP A 51 11.88 5.81 0.30
CA TRP A 51 11.57 4.71 -0.60
C TRP A 51 12.07 5.08 -1.99
N ASP A 52 13.27 4.60 -2.31
CA ASP A 52 14.01 4.95 -3.52
C ASP A 52 13.52 4.20 -4.77
N PRO A 53 13.76 4.76 -5.98
CA PRO A 53 13.55 4.04 -7.23
C PRO A 53 14.20 2.65 -7.22
N GLY A 54 13.40 1.62 -7.45
CA GLY A 54 13.84 0.24 -7.45
C GLY A 54 13.62 -0.50 -6.13
N GLU A 55 13.28 0.20 -5.05
CA GLU A 55 12.98 -0.41 -3.76
C GLU A 55 11.52 -0.84 -3.61
N THR A 56 11.26 -1.69 -2.61
CA THR A 56 9.99 -2.39 -2.42
C THR A 56 9.45 -2.20 -1.00
N LEU A 57 8.21 -1.76 -0.91
CA LEU A 57 7.41 -1.79 0.31
C LEU A 57 6.66 -3.11 0.41
N GLU A 58 6.65 -3.71 1.58
CA GLU A 58 5.65 -4.70 1.99
C GLU A 58 4.55 -3.99 2.77
N LEU A 59 3.33 -4.06 2.25
CA LEU A 59 2.12 -3.56 2.90
C LEU A 59 1.36 -4.71 3.58
N ASP A 60 1.10 -4.54 4.86
CA ASP A 60 0.23 -5.39 5.68
C ASP A 60 -1.09 -4.67 5.92
N ALA A 61 -2.21 -5.27 5.51
CA ALA A 61 -3.54 -4.70 5.63
C ALA A 61 -4.48 -5.67 6.34
N ARG A 62 -5.39 -5.14 7.16
CA ARG A 62 -6.36 -5.91 7.93
C ARG A 62 -7.75 -5.28 7.79
N VAL A 63 -8.74 -6.15 7.62
CA VAL A 63 -10.15 -5.80 7.71
C VAL A 63 -10.74 -6.47 8.97
N GLY A 64 -11.66 -5.80 9.65
CA GLY A 64 -12.21 -6.26 10.94
C GLY A 64 -13.08 -7.53 10.86
N SER A 65 -13.35 -8.04 9.66
CA SER A 65 -14.11 -9.25 9.39
C SER A 65 -13.43 -10.07 8.30
N SER A 66 -13.66 -11.38 8.29
CA SER A 66 -13.21 -12.23 7.17
C SER A 66 -13.84 -11.77 5.86
N LEU A 67 -13.05 -11.78 4.80
CA LEU A 67 -13.54 -11.58 3.45
C LEU A 67 -14.26 -12.85 2.98
N GLY A 68 -15.44 -12.68 2.38
CA GLY A 68 -16.20 -13.78 1.78
C GLY A 68 -15.62 -14.19 0.42
N GLN A 69 -16.19 -15.23 -0.18
CA GLN A 69 -15.87 -15.60 -1.56
C GLN A 69 -16.25 -14.47 -2.52
N GLY A 70 -15.40 -14.17 -3.51
CA GLY A 70 -15.68 -13.14 -4.50
C GLY A 70 -14.44 -12.45 -5.05
N ASP A 71 -14.67 -11.49 -5.94
CA ASP A 71 -13.63 -10.68 -6.57
C ASP A 71 -13.41 -9.38 -5.79
N TYR A 72 -12.14 -9.02 -5.64
CA TYR A 72 -11.69 -7.86 -4.89
C TYR A 72 -10.68 -7.04 -5.68
N GLU A 73 -10.69 -5.73 -5.45
CA GLU A 73 -9.67 -4.80 -5.90
C GLU A 73 -9.14 -4.01 -4.69
N LEU A 74 -7.82 -4.03 -4.52
CA LEU A 74 -7.13 -3.15 -3.59
C LEU A 74 -6.46 -2.01 -4.36
N ILE A 75 -6.72 -0.78 -3.94
CA ILE A 75 -6.20 0.45 -4.53
C ILE A 75 -5.32 1.13 -3.50
N PHE A 76 -4.05 1.34 -3.84
CA PHE A 76 -3.13 2.14 -3.05
C PHE A 76 -2.78 3.41 -3.81
N THR A 77 -3.04 4.57 -3.21
CA THR A 77 -2.81 5.88 -3.82
C THR A 77 -1.89 6.71 -2.94
N LEU A 78 -0.79 7.20 -3.51
CA LEU A 78 0.19 8.04 -2.82
C LEU A 78 -0.31 9.49 -2.69
N TYR A 79 0.33 10.25 -1.79
CA TYR A 79 0.08 11.68 -1.55
C TYR A 79 0.11 12.57 -2.81
N ASN A 80 0.78 12.13 -3.87
CA ASN A 80 0.92 12.84 -5.14
C ASN A 80 -0.02 12.32 -6.24
N GLY A 81 -0.95 11.42 -5.91
CA GLY A 81 -1.92 10.83 -6.83
C GLY A 81 -1.41 9.67 -7.67
N ALA A 82 -0.13 9.27 -7.55
CA ALA A 82 0.34 8.04 -8.18
C ALA A 82 -0.34 6.83 -7.50
N GLU A 83 -0.86 5.90 -8.30
CA GLU A 83 -1.63 4.77 -7.80
C GLU A 83 -1.11 3.43 -8.33
N CYS A 84 -1.39 2.37 -7.57
CA CYS A 84 -1.34 1.00 -8.06
C CYS A 84 -2.56 0.22 -7.59
N ARG A 85 -2.95 -0.78 -8.38
CA ARG A 85 -4.13 -1.61 -8.14
C ARG A 85 -3.74 -3.08 -8.15
N LEU A 86 -4.34 -3.86 -7.26
CA LEU A 86 -4.23 -5.31 -7.24
C LEU A 86 -5.63 -5.92 -7.25
N GLN A 87 -5.89 -6.78 -8.23
CA GLN A 87 -7.12 -7.57 -8.29
C GLN A 87 -6.83 -9.00 -7.84
N PHE A 88 -7.72 -9.56 -7.03
CA PHE A 88 -7.62 -10.94 -6.55
C PHE A 88 -9.01 -11.51 -6.26
N SER A 89 -9.11 -12.84 -6.25
CA SER A 89 -10.35 -13.54 -5.90
C SER A 89 -10.09 -14.46 -4.70
N LEU A 90 -11.10 -14.59 -3.84
CA LEU A 90 -11.16 -15.55 -2.73
C LEU A 90 -12.21 -16.61 -3.00
#